data_AF-A0AAU9WIT1-F1
#
_entry.id   AF-A0AAU9WIT1-F1
#
_cell.length_a   1.000
_cell.length_b   1.000
_cell.length_c   1.000
_cell.angle_alpha   90.00
_cell.angle_beta   90.00
_cell.angle_gamma   90.00
#
_symmetry.space_group_name_H-M   'P 1'
#
loop_
_entity.id
_entity.type
_entity.pdbx_description
1 polymer ?
#
loop_
_entity_poly.entity_id
_entity_poly.type
_entity_poly.pdbx_seq_one_letter_code
_entity_poly.pdbx_strand_id
1 'polypeptide(L)'
;GICRECRSFFKTADKDKVSKPLIDSISSGVQRILLEPDSDPLLICTPAKQEVSYALETPGSLYQPLSSSDSEKTVRGTRSSRDKLNKFLASRDISPVRSQLKMLWDMASDRTQRFHIRKAKQVVDAALGEIAPQDTEKLWISLVQSKVAAQQTSDEAIDFKLADALPECYKNAGHWGSRRQILSIMADKMDFETLQNWLLGLTRYRFNIARHHRILHG
;
A
#
# COMPACT_ATOMS: atom_id res chain seq x y z
N GLY A 1 -18.20 26.88 31.31
CA GLY A 1 -19.37 26.11 31.78
C GLY A 1 -20.30 25.85 30.62
N ILE A 2 -20.79 24.63 30.44
CA ILE A 2 -21.64 24.24 29.30
C ILE A 2 -23.09 24.69 29.57
N CYS A 3 -23.73 25.30 28.58
CA CYS A 3 -25.11 25.82 28.64
C CYS A 3 -26.16 24.72 28.93
N ARG A 4 -27.31 25.10 29.53
CA ARG A 4 -28.43 24.21 29.86
C ARG A 4 -28.95 23.40 28.66
N GLU A 5 -29.05 24.00 27.47
CA GLU A 5 -29.44 23.28 26.23
C GLU A 5 -28.43 22.20 25.86
N CYS A 6 -27.13 22.49 25.97
CA CYS A 6 -26.09 21.53 25.61
C CYS A 6 -26.05 20.36 26.61
N ARG A 7 -26.43 20.61 27.87
CA ARG A 7 -26.45 19.59 28.94
C ARG A 7 -27.57 18.55 28.77
N SER A 8 -28.69 18.90 28.12
CA SER A 8 -29.76 17.93 27.83
C SER A 8 -29.39 17.03 26.66
N PHE A 9 -28.71 17.56 25.65
CA PHE A 9 -28.25 16.81 24.48
C PHE A 9 -27.28 15.67 24.85
N PHE A 10 -26.34 15.93 25.77
CA PHE A 10 -25.43 14.89 26.27
C PHE A 10 -26.08 13.86 27.19
N LYS A 11 -27.23 14.19 27.82
CA LYS A 11 -27.96 13.24 28.70
C LYS A 11 -28.85 12.27 27.93
N THR A 12 -29.25 12.61 26.71
CA THR A 12 -30.13 11.77 25.88
C THR A 12 -29.37 10.96 24.82
N ALA A 13 -28.06 11.20 24.64
CA ALA A 13 -27.24 10.53 23.64
C ALA A 13 -26.65 9.18 24.10
N ASP A 14 -26.90 8.78 25.35
CA ASP A 14 -26.39 7.53 25.91
C ASP A 14 -27.54 6.52 26.09
N LYS A 15 -28.04 6.03 24.95
CA LYS A 15 -28.77 4.77 24.74
C LYS A 15 -29.20 4.71 23.27
N ASP A 16 -28.89 3.60 22.62
CA ASP A 16 -29.33 3.21 21.28
C ASP A 16 -28.62 3.89 20.09
N LYS A 17 -27.48 3.31 19.70
CA LYS A 17 -27.24 2.78 18.33
C LYS A 17 -25.80 2.24 18.21
N VAL A 18 -25.65 0.95 18.48
CA VAL A 18 -24.54 0.17 17.92
C VAL A 18 -24.80 0.03 16.43
N SER A 19 -24.28 0.98 15.64
CA SER A 19 -24.22 0.84 14.18
C SER A 19 -22.77 0.57 13.81
N LYS A 20 -22.56 -0.62 13.25
CA LYS A 20 -21.28 -1.17 12.78
C LYS A 20 -20.55 -0.13 11.89
N PRO A 21 -19.25 0.12 12.09
CA PRO A 21 -18.51 0.97 11.16
C PRO A 21 -18.30 0.26 9.82
N LEU A 22 -18.41 1.06 8.78
CA LEU A 22 -18.27 0.79 7.36
C LEU A 22 -16.81 0.41 7.03
N ILE A 23 -16.47 -0.89 7.08
CA ILE A 23 -15.12 -1.42 6.78
C ILE A 23 -14.94 -1.70 5.27
N ASP A 24 -15.95 -1.41 4.44
CA ASP A 24 -15.93 -1.76 3.01
C ASP A 24 -15.09 -0.80 2.14
N SER A 25 -14.67 0.36 2.67
CA SER A 25 -13.90 1.34 1.88
C SER A 25 -12.45 0.92 1.63
N ILE A 26 -11.87 0.07 2.49
CA ILE A 26 -10.49 -0.42 2.34
C ILE A 26 -10.41 -1.59 1.34
N SER A 27 -11.50 -2.35 1.14
CA SER A 27 -11.56 -3.43 0.14
C SER A 27 -11.45 -2.89 -1.30
N SER A 28 -12.00 -1.70 -1.55
CA SER A 28 -12.03 -1.11 -2.90
C SER A 28 -10.63 -0.72 -3.44
N GLY A 29 -9.66 -0.47 -2.54
CA GLY A 29 -8.27 -0.20 -2.93
C GLY A 29 -7.49 -1.45 -3.35
N VAL A 30 -7.88 -2.62 -2.85
CA VAL A 30 -7.18 -3.90 -3.11
C VAL A 30 -7.73 -4.61 -4.34
N GLN A 31 -9.03 -4.43 -4.65
CA GLN A 31 -9.65 -5.01 -5.83
C GLN A 31 -9.11 -4.50 -7.18
N ARG A 32 -8.44 -3.33 -7.22
CA ARG A 32 -7.91 -2.77 -8.48
C ARG A 32 -6.64 -3.45 -9.01
N ILE A 33 -6.11 -4.48 -8.34
CA ILE A 33 -4.95 -5.27 -8.78
C ILE A 33 -5.36 -6.65 -9.35
N LEU A 34 -6.66 -7.00 -9.30
CA LEU A 34 -7.16 -8.22 -9.92
C LEU A 34 -7.56 -7.92 -11.37
N LEU A 35 -6.62 -8.09 -12.31
CA LEU A 35 -6.99 -8.35 -13.69
C LEU A 35 -7.28 -9.85 -13.78
N GLU A 36 -8.55 -10.19 -13.98
CA GLU A 36 -8.99 -11.53 -14.33
C GLU A 36 -8.40 -11.97 -15.68
N PRO A 37 -8.14 -13.27 -15.85
CA PRO A 37 -7.78 -13.88 -17.11
C PRO A 37 -9.05 -14.16 -17.91
N ASP A 38 -9.07 -13.81 -19.19
CA ASP A 38 -9.50 -14.67 -20.30
C ASP A 38 -9.71 -13.84 -21.57
N SER A 39 -9.04 -14.25 -22.65
CA SER A 39 -9.67 -14.64 -23.92
C SER A 39 -8.65 -14.67 -25.06
N ASP A 40 -8.47 -15.90 -25.53
CA ASP A 40 -8.15 -16.38 -26.88
C ASP A 40 -6.70 -16.45 -27.39
N PRO A 41 -6.30 -17.65 -27.88
CA PRO A 41 -4.98 -17.88 -28.46
C PRO A 41 -4.95 -17.31 -29.89
N LEU A 42 -4.06 -16.37 -30.14
CA LEU A 42 -3.68 -16.05 -31.51
C LEU A 42 -2.97 -17.26 -32.12
N LEU A 43 -3.71 -17.99 -32.96
CA LEU A 43 -3.18 -18.90 -33.97
C LEU A 43 -2.15 -18.15 -34.80
N ILE A 44 -0.86 -18.41 -34.53
CA ILE A 44 0.20 -18.08 -35.47
C ILE A 44 0.15 -19.17 -36.55
N CYS A 45 -0.56 -18.89 -37.64
CA CYS A 45 -0.49 -19.70 -38.85
C CYS A 45 0.95 -19.75 -39.34
N THR A 46 1.52 -20.95 -39.37
CA THR A 46 2.76 -21.25 -40.08
C THR A 46 2.47 -21.27 -41.58
N PRO A 47 3.15 -20.49 -42.44
CA PRO A 47 3.10 -20.74 -43.87
C PRO A 47 4.03 -21.92 -44.20
N ALA A 48 3.53 -22.78 -45.09
CA ALA A 48 4.19 -23.99 -45.54
C ALA A 48 5.40 -23.73 -46.47
N LYS A 49 6.40 -24.60 -46.30
CA LYS A 49 7.46 -25.08 -47.22
C LYS A 49 7.87 -24.20 -48.42
N GLN A 50 9.15 -23.85 -48.44
CA GLN A 50 9.98 -24.04 -49.62
C GLN A 50 11.27 -24.76 -49.24
N GLU A 51 11.39 -26.00 -49.72
CA GLU A 51 12.64 -26.76 -49.77
C GLU A 51 13.57 -26.04 -50.75
N VAL A 52 14.72 -25.58 -50.25
CA VAL A 52 15.89 -25.38 -51.10
C VAL A 52 17.11 -25.89 -50.34
N SER A 53 17.63 -27.00 -50.83
CA SER A 53 18.86 -27.66 -50.41
C SER A 53 20.08 -26.84 -50.84
N TYR A 54 20.93 -26.43 -49.90
CA TYR A 54 22.37 -26.34 -50.12
C TYR A 54 23.09 -26.68 -48.80
N ALA A 55 23.83 -27.78 -48.83
CA ALA A 55 24.77 -28.15 -47.78
C ALA A 55 26.03 -27.30 -47.91
N LEU A 56 26.44 -26.65 -46.82
CA LEU A 56 27.82 -26.21 -46.60
C LEU A 56 28.11 -26.24 -45.10
N GLU A 57 29.05 -27.11 -44.72
CA GLU A 57 29.62 -27.25 -43.39
C GLU A 57 30.42 -26.00 -43.01
N THR A 58 30.32 -25.51 -41.78
CA THR A 58 31.32 -24.60 -41.20
C THR A 58 31.37 -24.80 -39.66
N PRO A 59 32.57 -24.89 -39.06
CA PRO A 59 32.81 -25.60 -37.80
C PRO A 59 32.55 -24.79 -36.52
N GLY A 60 32.47 -25.53 -35.40
CA GLY A 60 32.01 -25.10 -34.09
C GLY A 60 32.69 -23.87 -33.49
N SER A 61 31.86 -22.97 -32.96
CA SER A 61 32.26 -21.86 -32.10
C SER A 61 32.29 -22.33 -30.64
N LEU A 62 33.49 -22.56 -30.11
CA LEU A 62 33.75 -22.76 -28.68
C LEU A 62 33.59 -21.42 -27.94
N TYR A 63 32.40 -21.14 -27.41
CA TYR A 63 32.23 -20.03 -26.46
C TYR A 63 32.15 -20.57 -25.04
N GLN A 64 33.20 -20.31 -24.27
CA GLN A 64 33.29 -20.65 -22.85
C GLN A 64 33.40 -19.35 -22.04
N PRO A 65 32.39 -18.97 -21.24
CA PRO A 65 32.47 -17.76 -20.44
C PRO A 65 33.45 -17.94 -19.28
N LEU A 66 34.46 -17.08 -19.24
CA LEU A 66 35.48 -16.96 -18.22
C LEU A 66 34.84 -16.61 -16.86
N SER A 67 35.07 -17.46 -15.85
CA SER A 67 34.71 -17.17 -14.46
C SER A 67 35.54 -16.00 -13.93
N SER A 68 34.95 -14.81 -13.90
CA SER A 68 35.52 -13.65 -13.19
C SER A 68 35.41 -13.90 -11.68
N SER A 69 36.54 -14.31 -11.11
CA SER A 69 36.72 -14.46 -9.68
C SER A 69 37.26 -13.15 -9.12
N ASP A 70 36.40 -12.34 -8.51
CA ASP A 70 36.85 -11.21 -7.67
C ASP A 70 36.52 -11.48 -6.21
N SER A 71 37.61 -11.55 -5.44
CA SER A 71 37.63 -11.62 -3.99
C SER A 71 37.35 -10.23 -3.42
N GLU A 72 36.56 -10.15 -2.34
CA GLU A 72 36.99 -9.42 -1.13
C GLU A 72 36.10 -9.68 0.09
N LYS A 73 36.75 -9.58 1.24
CA LYS A 73 36.46 -10.31 2.48
C LYS A 73 35.59 -9.48 3.44
N THR A 74 34.28 -9.50 3.25
CA THR A 74 33.27 -9.15 4.29
C THR A 74 32.04 -10.07 4.27
N VAL A 75 32.07 -11.13 3.45
CA VAL A 75 30.86 -11.77 2.88
C VAL A 75 30.49 -13.12 3.53
N ARG A 76 31.28 -13.64 4.48
CA ARG A 76 31.09 -15.02 4.99
C ARG A 76 29.85 -15.16 5.89
N GLY A 77 29.46 -14.11 6.63
CA GLY A 77 28.28 -14.13 7.50
C GLY A 77 26.94 -13.93 6.78
N THR A 78 26.91 -13.09 5.74
CA THR A 78 25.68 -12.73 5.01
C THR A 78 25.24 -13.80 4.01
N ARG A 79 26.20 -14.50 3.38
CA ARG A 79 25.89 -15.65 2.51
C ARG A 79 25.18 -16.74 3.31
N SER A 80 25.71 -17.10 4.48
CA SER A 80 25.12 -18.17 5.32
C SER A 80 23.64 -17.93 5.66
N SER A 81 23.27 -16.72 6.09
CA SER A 81 21.87 -16.40 6.45
C SER A 81 20.93 -16.39 5.24
N ARG A 82 21.34 -15.74 4.14
CA ARG A 82 20.55 -15.71 2.90
C ARG A 82 20.44 -17.10 2.26
N ASP A 83 21.47 -17.92 2.36
CA ASP A 83 21.45 -19.28 1.83
C ASP A 83 20.48 -20.16 2.63
N LYS A 84 20.37 -19.96 3.96
CA LYS A 84 19.31 -20.59 4.77
C LYS A 84 17.91 -20.12 4.36
N LEU A 85 17.71 -18.81 4.15
CA LEU A 85 16.44 -18.28 3.65
C LEU A 85 16.10 -18.89 2.28
N ASN A 86 17.06 -18.96 1.36
CA ASN A 86 16.83 -19.53 0.04
C ASN A 86 16.51 -21.03 0.10
N LYS A 87 17.07 -21.78 1.06
CA LYS A 87 16.65 -23.18 1.32
C LYS A 87 15.19 -23.27 1.77
N PHE A 88 14.76 -22.39 2.68
CA PHE A 88 13.37 -22.31 3.10
C PHE A 88 12.42 -21.94 1.95
N LEU A 89 12.79 -20.97 1.12
CA LEU A 89 12.00 -20.59 -0.04
C LEU A 89 11.89 -21.74 -1.05
N ALA A 90 12.98 -22.49 -1.24
CA ALA A 90 12.98 -23.68 -2.10
C ALA A 90 12.02 -24.77 -1.59
N SER A 91 11.90 -24.99 -0.27
CA SER A 91 10.92 -25.94 0.29
C SER A 91 9.46 -25.50 0.16
N ARG A 92 9.22 -24.23 -0.22
CA ARG A 92 7.88 -23.66 -0.46
C ARG A 92 7.63 -23.37 -1.94
N ASP A 93 8.44 -23.92 -2.84
CA ASP A 93 8.39 -23.70 -4.29
C ASP A 93 8.50 -22.22 -4.72
N ILE A 94 9.21 -21.41 -3.91
CA ILE A 94 9.44 -19.99 -4.16
C ILE A 94 10.85 -19.77 -4.69
N SER A 95 10.96 -18.95 -5.74
CA SER A 95 12.25 -18.56 -6.31
C SER A 95 13.21 -18.00 -5.24
N PRO A 96 14.54 -18.23 -5.34
CA PRO A 96 15.49 -17.69 -4.38
C PRO A 96 15.60 -16.16 -4.47
N VAL A 97 16.03 -15.52 -3.39
CA VAL A 97 16.44 -14.11 -3.38
C VAL A 97 17.80 -13.99 -4.06
N ARG A 98 17.77 -13.57 -5.33
CA ARG A 98 18.96 -13.49 -6.20
C ARG A 98 19.85 -12.28 -5.92
N SER A 99 19.25 -11.14 -5.58
CA SER A 99 19.96 -9.88 -5.33
C SER A 99 19.51 -9.22 -4.04
N GLN A 100 20.46 -8.53 -3.40
CA GLN A 100 20.20 -7.64 -2.27
C GLN A 100 20.23 -6.20 -2.75
N LEU A 101 19.40 -5.36 -2.14
CA LEU A 101 19.42 -3.93 -2.42
C LEU A 101 20.72 -3.35 -1.86
N LYS A 102 21.56 -2.78 -2.73
CA LYS A 102 22.86 -2.19 -2.37
C LYS A 102 22.81 -0.67 -2.18
N MET A 103 21.65 -0.06 -2.39
CA MET A 103 21.40 1.38 -2.32
C MET A 103 20.26 1.68 -1.35
N LEU A 104 20.11 2.94 -0.96
CA LEU A 104 18.99 3.37 -0.13
C LEU A 104 17.66 3.16 -0.86
N TRP A 105 16.62 2.85 -0.10
CA TRP A 105 15.28 2.57 -0.62
C TRP A 105 14.75 3.71 -1.49
N ASP A 106 14.91 4.95 -1.03
CA ASP A 106 14.39 6.15 -1.71
C ASP A 106 15.15 6.51 -3.00
N MET A 107 16.37 5.98 -3.16
CA MET A 107 17.19 6.17 -4.37
C MET A 107 17.01 5.04 -5.39
N ALA A 108 16.31 3.98 -5.00
CA ALA A 108 16.05 2.86 -5.89
C ALA A 108 14.99 3.24 -6.94
N SER A 109 15.22 2.86 -8.20
CA SER A 109 14.21 3.04 -9.24
C SER A 109 12.90 2.32 -8.87
N ASP A 110 11.76 2.84 -9.35
CA ASP A 110 10.45 2.18 -9.26
C ASP A 110 10.50 0.68 -9.61
N ARG A 111 11.24 0.34 -10.67
CA ARG A 111 11.38 -1.06 -11.10
C ARG A 111 12.05 -1.91 -10.03
N THR A 112 13.11 -1.39 -9.43
CA THR A 112 13.86 -2.05 -8.35
C THR A 112 13.00 -2.18 -7.09
N GLN A 113 12.30 -1.11 -6.70
CA GLN A 113 11.39 -1.14 -5.54
C GLN A 113 10.28 -2.17 -5.74
N ARG A 114 9.60 -2.17 -6.90
CA ARG A 114 8.55 -3.16 -7.23
C ARG A 114 9.07 -4.59 -7.22
N PHE A 115 10.29 -4.82 -7.71
CA PHE A 115 10.93 -6.14 -7.64
C PHE A 115 11.12 -6.60 -6.19
N HIS A 116 11.70 -5.74 -5.35
CA HIS A 116 11.93 -6.06 -3.94
C HIS A 116 10.62 -6.20 -3.14
N ILE A 117 9.59 -5.39 -3.42
CA ILE A 117 8.25 -5.54 -2.82
C ILE A 117 7.66 -6.90 -3.16
N ARG A 118 7.64 -7.29 -4.44
CA ARG A 118 7.12 -8.61 -4.83
C ARG A 118 7.87 -9.73 -4.13
N LYS A 119 9.20 -9.63 -4.07
CA LYS A 119 10.02 -10.64 -3.43
C LYS A 119 9.76 -10.72 -1.92
N ALA A 120 9.63 -9.56 -1.26
CA ALA A 120 9.31 -9.48 0.16
C ALA A 120 7.94 -10.08 0.47
N LYS A 121 6.91 -9.77 -0.33
CA LYS A 121 5.57 -10.36 -0.19
C LYS A 121 5.61 -11.89 -0.21
N GLN A 122 6.24 -12.48 -1.23
CA GLN A 122 6.40 -13.93 -1.32
C GLN A 122 7.08 -14.54 -0.08
N VAL A 123 8.15 -13.90 0.40
CA VAL A 123 8.89 -14.39 1.57
C VAL A 123 8.04 -14.34 2.83
N VAL A 124 7.32 -13.24 3.04
CA VAL A 124 6.49 -13.03 4.21
C VAL A 124 5.28 -13.95 4.18
N ASP A 125 4.57 -14.04 3.06
CA ASP A 125 3.42 -14.93 2.90
C ASP A 125 3.80 -16.39 3.18
N ALA A 126 4.96 -16.84 2.70
CA ALA A 126 5.49 -18.17 2.97
C ALA A 126 5.77 -18.39 4.47
N ALA A 127 6.39 -17.42 5.13
CA ALA A 127 6.70 -17.50 6.55
C ALA A 127 5.43 -17.48 7.42
N LEU A 128 4.46 -16.64 7.08
CA LEU A 128 3.17 -16.59 7.79
C LEU A 128 2.36 -17.87 7.60
N GLY A 129 2.46 -18.50 6.42
CA GLY A 129 1.88 -19.82 6.16
C GLY A 129 2.55 -20.96 6.92
N GLU A 130 3.74 -20.78 7.49
CA GLU A 130 4.32 -21.73 8.47
C GLU A 130 3.78 -21.48 9.89
N ILE A 131 3.54 -20.21 10.23
CA ILE A 131 3.12 -19.80 11.57
C ILE A 131 1.62 -20.11 11.78
N ALA A 132 0.78 -19.75 10.81
CA ALA A 132 -0.66 -19.85 10.88
C ALA A 132 -1.22 -20.29 9.52
N PRO A 133 -1.15 -21.59 9.16
CA PRO A 133 -1.55 -22.09 7.84
C PRO A 133 -3.04 -21.87 7.53
N GLN A 134 -3.91 -21.81 8.54
CA GLN A 134 -5.36 -21.63 8.37
C GLN A 134 -5.77 -20.15 8.39
N ASP A 135 -4.98 -19.28 9.03
CA ASP A 135 -5.33 -17.88 9.30
C ASP A 135 -4.21 -16.92 8.88
N THR A 136 -3.49 -17.26 7.80
CA THR A 136 -2.33 -16.49 7.29
C THR A 136 -2.70 -15.03 7.00
N GLU A 137 -3.85 -14.82 6.34
CA GLU A 137 -4.33 -13.49 5.98
C GLU A 137 -4.71 -12.67 7.22
N LYS A 138 -5.45 -13.26 8.17
CA LYS A 138 -5.82 -12.59 9.42
C LYS A 138 -4.58 -12.20 10.22
N LEU A 139 -3.58 -13.10 10.30
CA LEU A 139 -2.31 -12.83 10.98
C LEU A 139 -1.57 -11.66 10.34
N TRP A 140 -1.51 -11.61 9.00
CA TRP A 140 -0.90 -10.48 8.28
C TRP A 140 -1.59 -9.16 8.60
N ILE A 141 -2.93 -9.12 8.51
CA ILE A 141 -3.73 -7.93 8.79
C ILE A 141 -3.50 -7.45 10.23
N SER A 142 -3.62 -8.35 11.22
CA SER A 142 -3.39 -8.01 12.63
C SER A 142 -1.96 -7.55 12.90
N LEU A 143 -0.96 -8.14 12.25
CA LEU A 143 0.44 -7.73 12.39
C LEU A 143 0.65 -6.30 11.87
N VAL A 144 0.15 -5.99 10.67
CA VAL A 144 0.25 -4.64 10.09
C VAL A 144 -0.47 -3.62 10.98
N GLN A 145 -1.69 -3.94 11.43
CA GLN A 145 -2.44 -3.08 12.36
C GLN A 145 -1.69 -2.83 13.66
N SER A 146 -1.04 -3.85 14.24
CA SER A 146 -0.27 -3.71 15.47
C SER A 146 0.93 -2.78 15.30
N LYS A 147 1.60 -2.83 14.13
CA LYS A 147 2.74 -1.96 13.82
C LYS A 147 2.32 -0.52 13.60
N VAL A 148 1.24 -0.32 12.85
CA VAL A 148 0.66 1.02 12.66
C VAL A 148 0.26 1.60 14.02
N ALA A 149 -0.42 0.83 14.87
CA ALA A 149 -0.79 1.26 16.22
C ALA A 149 0.42 1.54 17.14
N ALA A 150 1.54 0.84 16.95
CA ALA A 150 2.78 1.07 17.71
C ALA A 150 3.61 2.26 17.20
N GLN A 151 3.56 2.54 15.89
CA GLN A 151 4.21 3.70 15.26
C GLN A 151 3.38 4.97 15.41
N GLN A 152 2.10 4.82 15.71
CA GLN A 152 1.18 5.85 16.20
C GLN A 152 1.57 6.31 17.62
N THR A 153 2.79 6.80 17.81
CA THR A 153 3.12 7.66 18.94
C THR A 153 2.37 8.98 18.75
N SER A 154 1.29 9.13 19.53
CA SER A 154 0.36 10.25 19.70
C SER A 154 -0.14 10.97 18.43
N ASP A 155 0.72 11.57 17.62
CA ASP A 155 0.33 12.65 16.72
C ASP A 155 -0.31 12.11 15.42
N GLU A 156 0.29 11.11 14.78
CA GLU A 156 -0.29 10.50 13.56
C GLU A 156 -1.60 9.75 13.87
N ALA A 157 -1.71 9.13 15.05
CA ALA A 157 -2.92 8.44 15.50
C ALA A 157 -4.08 9.42 15.71
N ILE A 158 -3.77 10.58 16.28
CA ILE A 158 -4.70 11.68 16.47
C ILE A 158 -5.13 12.22 15.10
N ASP A 159 -4.19 12.40 14.16
CA ASP A 159 -4.49 12.86 12.81
C ASP A 159 -5.42 11.90 12.05
N PHE A 160 -5.25 10.59 12.16
CA PHE A 160 -6.19 9.61 11.57
C PHE A 160 -7.58 9.69 12.19
N LYS A 161 -7.68 9.71 13.52
CA LYS A 161 -8.98 9.84 14.20
C LYS A 161 -9.66 11.17 13.88
N LEU A 162 -8.87 12.24 13.75
CA LEU A 162 -9.35 13.56 13.36
C LEU A 162 -9.78 13.60 11.89
N ALA A 163 -9.06 12.91 11.01
CA ALA A 163 -9.42 12.73 9.60
C ALA A 163 -10.75 12.01 9.41
N ASP A 164 -11.10 11.06 10.29
CA ASP A 164 -12.41 10.40 10.29
C ASP A 164 -13.51 11.27 10.92
N ALA A 165 -13.22 11.96 12.03
CA ALA A 165 -14.23 12.70 12.79
C ALA A 165 -14.57 14.08 12.20
N LEU A 166 -13.62 14.81 11.58
CA LEU A 166 -13.87 16.15 11.04
C LEU A 166 -14.86 16.17 9.86
N PRO A 167 -14.81 15.23 8.89
CA PRO A 167 -15.82 15.16 7.83
C PRO A 167 -17.24 14.94 8.39
N GLU A 168 -17.36 14.12 9.43
CA GLU A 168 -18.63 13.87 10.10
C GLU A 168 -19.12 15.13 10.83
N CYS A 169 -18.24 15.81 11.58
CA CYS A 169 -18.55 17.09 12.22
C CYS A 169 -19.01 18.14 11.18
N TYR A 170 -18.36 18.21 10.01
CA TYR A 170 -18.73 19.12 8.94
C TYR A 170 -20.14 18.84 8.39
N LYS A 171 -20.47 17.56 8.17
CA LYS A 171 -21.80 17.13 7.69
C LYS A 171 -22.88 17.48 8.71
N ASN A 172 -22.63 17.21 9.99
CA ASN A 172 -23.57 17.40 11.10
C ASN A 172 -23.69 18.85 11.58
N ALA A 173 -22.75 19.73 11.22
CA ALA A 173 -22.84 21.15 11.58
C ALA A 173 -24.04 21.83 10.88
N GLY A 174 -24.96 22.39 11.67
CA GLY A 174 -26.20 23.01 11.19
C GLY A 174 -26.03 24.41 10.57
N HIS A 175 -24.88 25.06 10.78
CA HIS A 175 -24.64 26.43 10.30
C HIS A 175 -23.31 26.55 9.55
N TRP A 176 -23.29 27.47 8.58
CA TRP A 176 -22.11 27.73 7.76
C TRP A 176 -20.90 28.18 8.57
N GLY A 177 -21.07 28.96 9.65
CA GLY A 177 -19.95 29.39 10.49
C GLY A 177 -19.16 28.21 11.08
N SER A 178 -19.85 27.24 11.68
CA SER A 178 -19.25 26.02 12.23
C SER A 178 -18.67 25.13 11.12
N ARG A 179 -19.39 24.97 9.99
CA ARG A 179 -18.86 24.26 8.82
C ARG A 179 -17.56 24.87 8.30
N ARG A 180 -17.48 26.20 8.23
CA ARG A 180 -16.30 26.95 7.79
C ARG A 180 -15.12 26.78 8.75
N GLN A 181 -15.37 26.78 10.06
CA GLN A 181 -14.33 26.52 11.08
C GLN A 181 -13.78 25.09 11.00
N ILE A 182 -14.66 24.09 10.89
CA ILE A 182 -14.23 22.70 10.72
C ILE A 182 -13.44 22.55 9.42
N LEU A 183 -13.95 23.13 8.33
CA LEU A 183 -13.30 23.10 7.03
C LEU A 183 -11.96 23.85 7.03
N SER A 184 -11.78 24.90 7.84
CA SER A 184 -10.52 25.63 7.93
C SER A 184 -9.42 24.82 8.61
N ILE A 185 -9.79 23.97 9.59
CA ILE A 185 -8.87 23.01 10.21
C ILE A 185 -8.43 21.99 9.15
N MET A 186 -9.37 21.42 8.41
CA MET A 186 -9.07 20.42 7.38
C MET A 186 -8.23 20.98 6.23
N ALA A 187 -8.55 22.19 5.75
CA ALA A 187 -7.86 22.85 4.64
C ALA A 187 -6.43 23.34 4.96
N ASP A 188 -6.02 23.29 6.24
CA ASP A 188 -4.62 23.48 6.63
C ASP A 188 -3.75 22.28 6.26
N LYS A 189 -4.27 21.07 6.47
CA LYS A 189 -3.51 19.82 6.33
C LYS A 189 -3.73 19.13 5.00
N MET A 190 -4.85 19.41 4.32
CA MET A 190 -5.27 18.67 3.13
C MET A 190 -5.46 19.61 1.94
N ASP A 191 -5.19 19.09 0.75
CA ASP A 191 -5.47 19.78 -0.50
C ASP A 191 -6.96 19.69 -0.89
N PHE A 192 -7.33 20.48 -1.88
CA PHE A 192 -8.72 20.57 -2.32
C PHE A 192 -9.22 19.23 -2.89
N GLU A 193 -8.39 18.52 -3.64
CA GLU A 193 -8.76 17.25 -4.28
C GLU A 193 -9.07 16.17 -3.23
N THR A 194 -8.22 16.04 -2.20
CA THR A 194 -8.47 15.11 -1.09
C THR A 194 -9.76 15.45 -0.35
N LEU A 195 -9.99 16.73 -0.03
CA LEU A 195 -11.21 17.14 0.68
C LEU A 195 -12.48 17.02 -0.15
N GLN A 196 -12.40 17.24 -1.46
CA GLN A 196 -13.55 17.08 -2.35
C GLN A 196 -14.01 15.61 -2.40
N ASN A 197 -13.08 14.66 -2.31
CA ASN A 197 -13.41 13.24 -2.25
C ASN A 197 -14.11 12.87 -0.93
N TRP A 198 -13.73 13.51 0.19
CA TRP A 198 -14.34 13.24 1.50
C TRP A 198 -15.69 13.97 1.69
N LEU A 199 -15.80 15.16 1.11
CA LEU A 199 -16.93 16.07 1.21
C LEU A 199 -17.51 16.32 -0.18
N LEU A 200 -18.27 15.34 -0.69
CA LEU A 200 -18.96 15.46 -1.98
C LEU A 200 -19.78 16.77 -2.03
N GLY A 201 -19.53 17.57 -3.07
CA GLY A 201 -20.15 18.89 -3.24
C GLY A 201 -19.38 20.05 -2.59
N LEU A 202 -18.16 19.84 -2.07
CA LEU A 202 -17.27 20.92 -1.67
C LEU A 202 -16.84 21.73 -2.90
N THR A 203 -17.14 23.03 -2.90
CA THR A 203 -16.71 23.93 -3.98
C THR A 203 -15.38 24.60 -3.65
N ARG A 204 -14.61 24.93 -4.69
CA ARG A 204 -13.35 25.66 -4.55
C ARG A 204 -13.51 27.01 -3.84
N TYR A 205 -14.65 27.67 -4.04
CA TYR A 205 -15.01 28.89 -3.31
C TYR A 205 -15.07 28.66 -1.79
N ARG A 206 -15.77 27.62 -1.33
CA ARG A 206 -15.89 27.29 0.10
C ARG A 206 -14.55 26.89 0.70
N PHE A 207 -13.75 26.12 -0.04
CA PHE A 207 -12.40 25.75 0.37
C PHE A 207 -11.50 26.98 0.56
N ASN A 208 -11.47 27.90 -0.42
CA ASN A 208 -10.65 29.11 -0.34
C ASN A 208 -11.07 30.03 0.81
N ILE A 209 -12.38 30.20 1.03
CA ILE A 209 -12.90 30.97 2.16
C ILE A 209 -12.48 30.35 3.50
N ALA A 210 -12.54 29.03 3.64
CA ALA A 210 -12.12 28.36 4.86
C ALA A 210 -10.60 28.51 5.09
N ARG A 211 -9.79 28.38 4.04
CA ARG A 211 -8.33 28.61 4.13
C ARG A 211 -8.01 30.05 4.53
N HIS A 212 -8.73 31.03 3.98
CA HIS A 212 -8.58 32.43 4.34
C HIS A 212 -9.08 32.73 5.76
N HIS A 213 -10.15 32.08 6.21
CA HIS A 213 -10.68 32.22 7.57
C HIS A 213 -9.63 31.89 8.63
N ARG A 214 -8.77 30.89 8.39
CA ARG A 214 -7.64 30.56 9.26
C ARG A 214 -6.64 31.71 9.39
N ILE A 215 -6.31 32.36 8.27
CA ILE A 215 -5.35 33.50 8.26
C ILE A 215 -5.88 34.65 9.11
N LEU A 216 -7.21 34.87 9.11
CA LEU A 216 -7.83 35.98 9.84
C LEU A 216 -8.12 35.68 11.31
N HIS A 217 -8.33 34.41 11.68
CA HIS A 217 -8.90 34.07 12.99
C HIS A 217 -8.15 33.00 13.79
N GLY A 218 -7.10 32.38 13.23
CA GLY A 218 -6.37 31.27 13.86
C GLY A 218 -7.08 29.95 13.61
#